data_AF-A0A6J6SCX2-F1
#
_entry.id   AF-A0A6J6SCX2-F1
#
_cell.length_a   1.000
_cell.length_b   1.000
_cell.length_c   1.000
_cell.angle_alpha   90.00
_cell.angle_beta   90.00
_cell.angle_gamma   90.00
#
_symmetry.space_group_name_H-M   'P 1'
#
loop_
_entity.id
_entity.type
_entity.pdbx_description
1 polymer ?
#
loop_
_entity_poly.entity_id
_entity_poly.type
_entity_poly.pdbx_seq_one_letter_code
_entity_poly.pdbx_strand_id
1 'polypeptide(L)'
;MKVISGDNATTVGAIASQAGVPGADKPIDARTLPTDPVALGEILATSSVFGRVTPAQKQAMVDALHLRDSTVAMTGDGVNDVLALKNADLGIAMGSGSGATRAVAQLVLLDDRWSVMPSVVAEGRRVLGNIERVSDVFLTKSFYAIITSVATGVFAVAFPFLPRHLSLIGALTIGIPGFFLALMPNTERFRPGFFRRVLLFSAPAGAIAAASAFTSYGIALRIGEPVPSAMSAATVTLFIVTTAVLLQSARPLNAIRLGIVALMIAIFLSVLYIPYLSNFFALSLGAERYSAVAVGVGLIGALLVWVAVIVTDRWRRA
;
A
#
# COMPACT_ATOMS: atom_id res chain seq x y z
N MET A 1 -9.49 20.57 -12.96
CA MET A 1 -8.40 20.96 -13.88
C MET A 1 -8.42 22.47 -14.02
N LYS A 2 -7.28 23.14 -13.96
CA LYS A 2 -7.15 24.59 -14.14
C LYS A 2 -6.22 24.83 -15.33
N VAL A 3 -6.59 25.73 -16.24
CA VAL A 3 -5.79 26.15 -17.41
C VAL A 3 -5.20 27.51 -17.11
N ILE A 4 -3.88 27.61 -17.14
CA ILE A 4 -3.12 28.77 -16.70
C ILE A 4 -2.14 29.13 -17.82
N SER A 5 -2.24 30.32 -18.39
CA SER A 5 -1.33 30.78 -19.45
C SER A 5 -0.95 32.26 -19.29
N GLY A 6 0.24 32.62 -19.80
CA GLY A 6 0.68 34.02 -19.93
C GLY A 6 -0.03 34.78 -21.05
N ASP A 7 -0.75 34.09 -21.93
CA ASP A 7 -1.47 34.68 -23.07
C ASP A 7 -2.74 35.43 -22.65
N ASN A 8 -3.34 36.15 -23.59
CA ASN A 8 -4.61 36.85 -23.36
C ASN A 8 -5.71 35.88 -22.89
N ALA A 9 -6.42 36.25 -21.81
CA ALA A 9 -7.51 35.47 -21.25
C ALA A 9 -8.58 35.06 -22.28
N THR A 10 -8.91 35.91 -23.25
CA THR A 10 -9.90 35.58 -24.29
C THR A 10 -9.41 34.45 -25.20
N THR A 11 -8.15 34.49 -25.64
CA THR A 11 -7.53 33.44 -26.48
C THR A 11 -7.44 32.12 -25.72
N VAL A 12 -7.01 32.17 -24.46
CA VAL A 12 -6.91 30.98 -23.60
C VAL A 12 -8.29 30.37 -23.37
N GLY A 13 -9.31 31.20 -23.13
CA GLY A 13 -10.71 30.76 -23.01
C GLY A 13 -11.22 30.07 -24.27
N ALA A 14 -10.95 30.63 -25.46
CA ALA A 14 -11.37 30.04 -26.73
C ALA A 14 -10.74 28.65 -26.95
N ILE A 15 -9.42 28.51 -26.73
CA ILE A 15 -8.72 27.22 -26.86
C ILE A 15 -9.21 26.22 -25.80
N ALA A 16 -9.36 26.67 -24.55
CA ALA A 16 -9.87 25.82 -23.46
C ALA A 16 -11.30 25.33 -23.75
N SER A 17 -12.14 26.16 -24.37
CA SER A 17 -13.49 25.77 -24.79
C SER A 17 -13.47 24.72 -25.90
N GLN A 18 -12.58 24.85 -26.89
CA GLN A 18 -12.41 23.82 -27.93
C GLN A 18 -11.90 22.50 -27.36
N ALA A 19 -11.04 22.56 -26.35
CA ALA A 19 -10.55 21.39 -25.61
C ALA A 19 -11.58 20.79 -24.63
N GLY A 20 -12.78 21.40 -24.49
CA GLY A 20 -13.86 20.91 -23.63
C GLY A 20 -13.65 21.17 -22.12
N VAL A 21 -12.86 22.19 -21.75
CA VAL A 21 -12.63 22.54 -20.34
C VAL A 21 -13.87 23.20 -19.74
N PRO A 22 -14.43 22.66 -18.63
CA PRO A 22 -15.59 23.27 -17.97
C PRO A 22 -15.29 24.67 -17.43
N GLY A 23 -16.18 25.64 -17.70
CA GLY A 23 -16.02 27.03 -17.26
C GLY A 23 -15.07 27.86 -18.13
N ALA A 24 -14.74 27.39 -19.34
CA ALA A 24 -13.91 28.13 -20.30
C ALA A 24 -14.59 29.34 -20.95
N ASP A 25 -15.91 29.46 -20.80
CA ASP A 25 -16.74 30.61 -21.22
C ASP A 25 -16.47 31.88 -20.40
N LYS A 26 -15.86 31.75 -19.21
CA LYS A 26 -15.56 32.86 -18.30
C LYS A 26 -14.07 32.89 -17.92
N PRO A 27 -13.16 33.16 -18.86
CA PRO A 27 -11.75 33.25 -18.55
C PRO A 27 -11.46 34.49 -17.69
N ILE A 28 -10.59 34.35 -16.69
CA ILE A 28 -10.20 35.45 -15.80
C ILE A 28 -8.85 36.02 -16.24
N ASP A 29 -8.77 37.36 -16.30
CA ASP A 29 -7.49 38.06 -16.46
C ASP A 29 -6.77 38.12 -15.12
N ALA A 30 -5.59 37.50 -15.03
CA ALA A 30 -4.86 37.39 -13.78
C ALA A 30 -4.42 38.73 -13.18
N ARG A 31 -4.41 39.83 -13.94
CA ARG A 31 -4.15 41.18 -13.40
C ARG A 31 -5.22 41.66 -12.42
N THR A 32 -6.41 41.05 -12.47
CA THR A 32 -7.54 41.35 -11.58
C THR A 32 -7.60 40.42 -10.35
N LEU A 33 -6.69 39.44 -10.25
CA LEU A 33 -6.68 38.50 -9.13
C LEU A 33 -6.21 39.19 -7.84
N PRO A 34 -6.82 38.86 -6.70
CA PRO A 34 -6.38 39.35 -5.39
C PRO A 34 -5.00 38.77 -5.05
N THR A 35 -4.24 39.53 -4.26
CA THR A 35 -2.95 39.08 -3.70
C THR A 35 -3.13 38.28 -2.41
N ASP A 36 -4.28 38.43 -1.74
CA ASP A 36 -4.61 37.64 -0.57
C ASP A 36 -4.80 36.15 -0.95
N PRO A 37 -4.03 35.22 -0.36
CA PRO A 37 -4.08 33.80 -0.70
C PRO A 37 -5.45 33.16 -0.46
N VAL A 38 -6.20 33.62 0.55
CA VAL A 38 -7.52 33.06 0.88
C VAL A 38 -8.54 33.44 -0.20
N ALA A 39 -8.64 34.74 -0.52
CA ALA A 39 -9.50 35.23 -1.60
C ALA A 39 -9.10 34.65 -2.97
N LEU A 40 -7.81 34.51 -3.25
CA LEU A 40 -7.32 33.85 -4.46
C LEU A 40 -7.80 32.40 -4.52
N GLY A 41 -7.69 31.66 -3.41
CA GLY A 41 -8.15 30.28 -3.29
C GLY A 41 -9.65 30.11 -3.57
N GLU A 42 -10.49 31.06 -3.19
CA GLU A 42 -11.93 31.05 -3.50
C GLU A 42 -12.20 31.18 -5.00
N ILE A 43 -11.52 32.11 -5.67
CA ILE A 43 -11.63 32.29 -7.13
C ILE A 43 -11.12 31.04 -7.85
N LEU A 44 -10.01 30.47 -7.39
CA LEU A 44 -9.46 29.23 -7.91
C LEU A 44 -10.42 28.05 -7.71
N ALA A 45 -11.30 28.05 -6.72
CA ALA A 45 -12.28 26.99 -6.55
C ALA A 45 -13.34 27.04 -7.66
N THR A 46 -13.84 28.23 -8.02
CA THR A 46 -14.98 28.41 -8.93
C THR A 46 -14.59 28.53 -10.40
N SER A 47 -13.38 29.02 -10.70
CA SER A 47 -12.97 29.36 -12.06
C SER A 47 -11.87 28.43 -12.57
N SER A 48 -11.92 28.09 -13.87
CA SER A 48 -11.03 27.08 -14.45
C SER A 48 -9.96 27.65 -15.38
N VAL A 49 -10.16 28.85 -15.94
CA VAL A 49 -9.29 29.38 -17.01
C VAL A 49 -8.76 30.75 -16.63
N PHE A 50 -7.44 30.90 -16.69
CA PHE A 50 -6.72 32.11 -16.31
C PHE A 50 -5.72 32.49 -17.41
N GLY A 51 -5.79 33.74 -17.88
CA GLY A 51 -4.84 34.33 -18.82
C GLY A 51 -4.01 35.43 -18.18
N ARG A 52 -2.94 35.84 -18.87
CA ARG A 52 -1.96 36.84 -18.43
C ARG A 52 -1.32 36.52 -17.08
N VAL A 53 -1.17 35.24 -16.78
CA VAL A 53 -0.63 34.78 -15.50
C VAL A 53 0.89 34.95 -15.47
N THR A 54 1.38 35.73 -14.50
CA THR A 54 2.82 35.91 -14.28
C THR A 54 3.44 34.70 -13.56
N PRO A 55 4.77 34.48 -13.66
CA PRO A 55 5.45 33.39 -12.94
C PRO A 55 5.19 33.42 -11.43
N ALA A 56 5.22 34.61 -10.81
CA ALA A 56 4.92 34.78 -9.38
C ALA A 56 3.48 34.41 -9.04
N GLN A 57 2.52 34.72 -9.91
CA GLN A 57 1.12 34.34 -9.73
C GLN A 57 0.91 32.84 -9.88
N LYS A 58 1.63 32.16 -10.79
CA LYS A 58 1.58 30.69 -10.89
C LYS A 58 1.95 30.04 -9.56
N GLN A 59 3.02 30.53 -8.91
CA GLN A 59 3.42 30.08 -7.59
C GLN A 59 2.35 30.40 -6.53
N ALA A 60 1.85 31.63 -6.48
CA ALA A 60 0.81 32.03 -5.53
C ALA A 60 -0.48 31.21 -5.67
N MET A 61 -0.84 30.80 -6.89
CA MET A 61 -2.00 29.93 -7.14
C MET A 61 -1.78 28.53 -6.56
N VAL A 62 -0.58 27.98 -6.64
CA VAL A 62 -0.23 26.69 -6.00
C VAL A 62 -0.35 26.82 -4.48
N ASP A 63 0.24 27.88 -3.91
CA ASP A 63 0.19 28.12 -2.46
C ASP A 63 -1.25 28.32 -1.95
N ALA A 64 -2.09 29.04 -2.70
CA ALA A 64 -3.50 29.25 -2.38
C ALA A 64 -4.33 27.95 -2.45
N LEU A 65 -3.99 27.02 -3.35
CA LEU A 65 -4.63 25.70 -3.40
C LEU A 65 -4.19 24.82 -2.22
N HIS A 66 -2.93 24.90 -1.79
CA HIS A 66 -2.46 24.19 -0.61
C HIS A 66 -3.16 24.64 0.68
N LEU A 67 -3.43 25.94 0.83
CA LEU A 67 -4.21 26.47 1.96
C LEU A 67 -5.64 25.92 2.04
N ARG A 68 -6.10 25.24 0.97
CA ARG A 68 -7.41 24.59 0.89
C ARG A 68 -7.30 23.06 0.95
N ASP A 69 -6.21 22.53 1.53
CA ASP A 69 -5.92 21.10 1.65
C ASP A 69 -5.98 20.34 0.31
N SER A 70 -5.76 21.04 -0.81
CA SER A 70 -5.76 20.41 -2.13
C SER A 70 -4.38 19.89 -2.49
N THR A 71 -4.31 18.65 -2.98
CA THR A 71 -3.09 18.14 -3.61
C THR A 71 -2.96 18.69 -5.03
N VAL A 72 -1.86 19.39 -5.33
CA VAL A 72 -1.67 20.14 -6.58
C VAL A 72 -0.67 19.44 -7.48
N ALA A 73 -1.11 19.11 -8.69
CA ALA A 73 -0.22 18.75 -9.79
C ALA A 73 -0.11 19.93 -10.75
N MET A 74 1.12 20.35 -11.05
CA MET A 74 1.41 21.46 -11.95
C MET A 74 2.15 20.94 -13.18
N THR A 75 1.76 21.41 -14.36
CA THR A 75 2.51 21.16 -15.60
C THR A 75 3.15 22.44 -16.11
N GLY A 76 4.35 22.33 -16.68
CA GLY A 76 5.09 23.45 -17.23
C GLY A 76 6.21 23.01 -18.16
N ASP A 77 6.54 23.87 -19.11
CA ASP A 77 7.54 23.65 -20.15
C ASP A 77 8.64 24.73 -20.12
N GLY A 78 8.33 25.93 -19.66
CA GLY A 78 9.25 27.06 -19.62
C GLY A 78 9.98 27.25 -18.29
N VAL A 79 11.13 27.92 -18.33
CA VAL A 79 11.89 28.36 -17.13
C VAL A 79 11.04 29.16 -16.14
N ASN A 80 9.99 29.82 -16.64
CA ASN A 80 9.00 30.55 -15.85
C ASN A 80 8.17 29.66 -14.91
N ASP A 81 8.08 28.36 -15.20
CA ASP A 81 7.25 27.42 -14.43
C ASP A 81 8.04 26.69 -13.34
N VAL A 82 9.36 26.85 -13.30
CA VAL A 82 10.26 26.09 -12.43
C VAL A 82 9.89 26.22 -10.95
N LEU A 83 9.59 27.44 -10.48
CA LEU A 83 9.21 27.66 -9.08
C LEU A 83 7.86 27.03 -8.74
N ALA A 84 6.88 27.16 -9.64
CA ALA A 84 5.55 26.61 -9.41
C ALA A 84 5.53 25.08 -9.52
N LEU A 85 6.31 24.50 -10.44
CA LEU A 85 6.58 23.06 -10.54
C LEU A 85 7.24 22.51 -9.27
N LYS A 86 8.22 23.23 -8.73
CA LYS A 86 8.93 22.83 -7.51
C LYS A 86 8.04 22.91 -6.27
N ASN A 87 7.15 23.90 -6.22
CA ASN A 87 6.26 24.08 -5.07
C ASN A 87 5.07 23.12 -5.08
N ALA A 88 4.61 22.66 -6.26
CA ALA A 88 3.51 21.71 -6.36
C ALA A 88 3.87 20.34 -5.75
N ASP A 89 2.86 19.61 -5.26
CA ASP A 89 3.03 18.23 -4.80
C ASP A 89 3.54 17.29 -5.90
N LEU A 90 3.16 17.60 -7.15
CA LEU A 90 3.61 16.89 -8.34
C LEU A 90 3.88 17.86 -9.50
N GLY A 91 5.16 18.14 -9.77
CA GLY A 91 5.62 18.83 -10.95
C GLY A 91 5.72 17.89 -12.16
N ILE A 92 5.12 18.30 -13.28
CA ILE A 92 5.04 17.57 -14.54
C ILE A 92 5.69 18.40 -15.66
N ALA A 93 6.87 18.01 -16.12
CA ALA A 93 7.54 18.68 -17.24
C ALA A 93 7.19 18.04 -18.58
N MET A 94 7.13 18.88 -19.62
CA MET A 94 7.07 18.44 -21.01
C MET A 94 8.47 17.96 -21.46
N GLY A 95 8.51 16.90 -22.26
CA GLY A 95 9.72 16.34 -22.85
C GLY A 95 10.45 17.36 -23.72
N SER A 96 9.72 18.16 -24.50
CA SER A 96 10.28 19.31 -25.24
C SER A 96 10.54 20.56 -24.40
N GLY A 97 10.18 20.54 -23.11
CA GLY A 97 10.38 21.66 -22.19
C GLY A 97 11.85 21.99 -21.94
N SER A 98 12.09 23.07 -21.20
CA SER A 98 13.44 23.51 -20.82
C SER A 98 14.16 22.45 -19.96
N GLY A 99 15.49 22.43 -20.01
CA GLY A 99 16.29 21.57 -19.13
C GLY A 99 16.03 21.85 -17.65
N ALA A 100 15.71 23.11 -17.31
CA ALA A 100 15.39 23.54 -15.95
C ALA A 100 14.08 22.91 -15.43
N THR A 101 13.01 22.90 -16.24
CA THR A 101 11.73 22.28 -15.83
C THR A 101 11.85 20.77 -15.68
N ARG A 102 12.55 20.09 -16.60
CA ARG A 102 12.81 18.65 -16.49
C ARG A 102 13.65 18.28 -15.26
N ALA A 103 14.56 19.16 -14.82
CA ALA A 103 15.40 18.91 -13.66
C ALA A 103 14.66 19.03 -12.32
N VAL A 104 13.57 19.82 -12.25
CA VAL A 104 12.80 20.02 -11.01
C VAL A 104 11.52 19.18 -10.94
N ALA A 105 11.02 18.70 -12.07
CA ALA A 105 9.79 17.91 -12.14
C ALA A 105 10.01 16.47 -11.64
N GLN A 106 9.03 15.93 -10.93
CA GLN A 106 9.01 14.52 -10.51
C GLN A 106 8.51 13.59 -11.63
N LEU A 107 7.82 14.14 -12.65
CA LEU A 107 7.35 13.40 -13.82
C LEU A 107 7.66 14.16 -15.10
N VAL A 108 8.14 13.45 -16.13
CA VAL A 108 8.44 14.02 -17.45
C VAL A 108 7.66 13.29 -18.53
N LEU A 109 6.90 14.02 -19.34
CA LEU A 109 6.15 13.50 -20.48
C LEU A 109 7.04 13.48 -21.73
N LEU A 110 7.76 12.39 -21.96
CA LEU A 110 8.74 12.28 -23.04
C LEU A 110 8.19 12.60 -24.44
N ASP A 111 6.96 12.19 -24.74
CA ASP A 111 6.30 12.41 -26.03
C ASP A 111 5.39 13.66 -26.06
N ASP A 112 5.39 14.48 -25.01
CA ASP A 112 4.53 15.67 -24.88
C ASP A 112 3.02 15.40 -24.95
N ARG A 113 2.60 14.15 -24.75
CA ARG A 113 1.20 13.74 -24.83
C ARG A 113 0.47 13.91 -23.50
N TRP A 114 -0.30 14.98 -23.34
CA TRP A 114 -1.16 15.15 -22.16
C TRP A 114 -2.25 14.06 -22.04
N SER A 115 -2.61 13.40 -23.15
CA SER A 115 -3.60 12.32 -23.16
C SER A 115 -3.24 11.10 -22.31
N VAL A 116 -1.96 10.93 -21.90
CA VAL A 116 -1.54 9.84 -21.00
C VAL A 116 -1.82 10.15 -19.52
N MET A 117 -2.14 11.39 -19.15
CA MET A 117 -2.30 11.76 -17.75
C MET A 117 -3.38 11.01 -16.99
N PRO A 118 -4.56 10.72 -17.58
CA PRO A 118 -5.54 9.86 -16.93
C PRO A 118 -5.01 8.47 -16.57
N SER A 119 -4.19 7.83 -17.42
CA SER A 119 -3.65 6.49 -17.14
C SER A 119 -2.56 6.53 -16.06
N VAL A 120 -1.73 7.57 -16.03
CA VAL A 120 -0.74 7.78 -14.96
C VAL A 120 -1.41 7.98 -13.61
N VAL A 121 -2.46 8.81 -13.54
CA VAL A 121 -3.23 8.99 -12.30
C VAL A 121 -3.93 7.68 -11.88
N ALA A 122 -4.43 6.90 -12.84
CA ALA A 122 -5.02 5.59 -12.56
C ALA A 122 -3.98 4.61 -11.99
N GLU A 123 -2.76 4.60 -12.51
CA GLU A 123 -1.68 3.75 -12.01
C GLU A 123 -1.23 4.19 -10.61
N GLY A 124 -1.11 5.49 -10.34
CA GLY A 124 -0.85 6.00 -8.99
C GLY A 124 -1.91 5.58 -7.97
N ARG A 125 -3.19 5.63 -8.35
CA ARG A 125 -4.30 5.12 -7.51
C ARG A 125 -4.22 3.62 -7.30
N ARG A 126 -3.84 2.84 -8.31
CA ARG A 126 -3.65 1.39 -8.20
C ARG A 126 -2.55 1.04 -7.19
N VAL A 127 -1.39 1.68 -7.31
CA VAL A 127 -0.26 1.48 -6.38
C VAL A 127 -0.69 1.80 -4.95
N LEU A 128 -1.32 2.95 -4.74
CA LEU A 128 -1.76 3.39 -3.42
C LEU A 128 -2.88 2.50 -2.84
N GLY A 129 -3.81 2.02 -3.68
CA GLY A 129 -4.84 1.08 -3.25
C GLY A 129 -4.28 -0.29 -2.88
N ASN A 130 -3.14 -0.69 -3.46
CA ASN A 130 -2.51 -1.98 -3.18
C ASN A 130 -1.51 -1.92 -2.01
N ILE A 131 -0.94 -0.76 -1.71
CA ILE A 131 0.04 -0.61 -0.63
C ILE A 131 -0.55 -1.00 0.73
N GLU A 132 -1.84 -0.76 0.96
CA GLU A 132 -2.54 -1.15 2.19
C GLU A 132 -2.57 -2.68 2.36
N ARG A 133 -2.89 -3.43 1.29
CA ARG A 133 -2.90 -4.90 1.32
C ARG A 133 -1.53 -5.49 1.61
N VAL A 134 -0.49 -4.92 1.02
CA VAL A 134 0.90 -5.36 1.25
C VAL A 134 1.33 -5.02 2.68
N SER A 135 0.97 -3.83 3.16
CA SER A 135 1.32 -3.35 4.50
C SER A 135 0.64 -4.18 5.60
N ASP A 136 -0.60 -4.60 5.37
CA ASP A 136 -1.36 -5.47 6.29
C ASP A 136 -0.60 -6.73 6.64
N VAL A 137 -0.06 -7.43 5.64
CA VAL A 137 0.70 -8.66 5.81
C VAL A 137 2.10 -8.38 6.37
N PHE A 138 2.78 -7.34 5.87
CA PHE A 138 4.14 -7.01 6.28
C PHE A 138 4.22 -6.53 7.74
N LEU A 139 3.28 -5.70 8.19
CA LEU A 139 3.22 -5.27 9.58
C LEU A 139 2.74 -6.40 10.50
N THR A 140 1.86 -7.30 10.04
CA THR A 140 1.49 -8.49 10.83
C THR A 140 2.72 -9.34 11.17
N LYS A 141 3.66 -9.47 10.23
CA LYS A 141 4.97 -10.10 10.49
C LYS A 141 5.73 -9.42 11.60
N SER A 142 5.84 -8.10 11.53
CA SER A 142 6.57 -7.32 12.53
C SER A 142 5.96 -7.52 13.92
N PHE A 143 4.64 -7.51 14.03
CA PHE A 143 3.95 -7.76 15.30
C PHE A 143 4.20 -9.16 15.84
N TYR A 144 3.97 -10.23 15.07
CA TYR A 144 4.18 -11.57 15.61
C TYR A 144 5.65 -11.82 15.95
N ALA A 145 6.58 -11.26 15.18
CA ALA A 145 8.01 -11.41 15.42
C ALA A 145 8.43 -10.74 16.73
N ILE A 146 7.99 -9.50 16.97
CA ILE A 146 8.27 -8.78 18.23
C ILE A 146 7.66 -9.54 19.41
N ILE A 147 6.37 -9.91 19.33
CA ILE A 147 5.67 -10.60 20.42
C ILE A 147 6.33 -11.94 20.73
N THR A 148 6.69 -12.72 19.70
CA THR A 148 7.37 -14.01 19.88
C THR A 148 8.74 -13.83 20.54
N SER A 149 9.53 -12.85 20.09
CA SER A 149 10.85 -12.56 20.64
C SER A 149 10.77 -12.14 22.11
N VAL A 150 9.85 -11.24 22.45
CA VAL A 150 9.61 -10.82 23.84
C VAL A 150 9.13 -11.99 24.69
N ALA A 151 8.15 -12.76 24.21
CA ALA A 151 7.63 -13.93 24.93
C ALA A 151 8.74 -14.96 25.20
N THR A 152 9.58 -15.24 24.20
CA THR A 152 10.72 -16.15 24.35
C THR A 152 11.68 -15.68 25.45
N GLY A 153 12.01 -14.38 25.47
CA GLY A 153 12.87 -13.79 26.50
C GLY A 153 12.26 -13.84 27.90
N VAL A 154 10.97 -13.53 28.02
CA VAL A 154 10.23 -13.53 29.31
C VAL A 154 10.09 -14.94 29.88
N PHE A 155 9.77 -15.93 29.05
CA PHE A 155 9.61 -17.32 29.49
C PHE A 155 10.92 -18.10 29.56
N ALA A 156 12.06 -17.49 29.17
CA ALA A 156 13.37 -18.10 29.15
C ALA A 156 13.42 -19.46 28.42
N VAL A 157 12.66 -19.59 27.33
CA VAL A 157 12.62 -20.79 26.49
C VAL A 157 13.51 -20.65 25.26
N ALA A 158 13.85 -21.75 24.61
CA ALA A 158 14.50 -21.69 23.30
C ALA A 158 13.56 -21.01 22.29
N PHE A 159 14.13 -20.22 21.38
CA PHE A 159 13.34 -19.50 20.38
C PHE A 159 12.59 -20.49 19.47
N PRO A 160 11.28 -20.32 19.23
CA PRO A 160 10.43 -21.34 18.62
C PRO A 160 10.63 -21.54 17.11
N PHE A 161 11.54 -20.78 16.47
CA PHE A 161 11.76 -20.84 15.04
C PHE A 161 13.24 -20.85 14.68
N LEU A 162 13.59 -21.52 13.58
CA LEU A 162 14.88 -21.31 12.94
C LEU A 162 14.77 -20.19 11.90
N PRO A 163 15.88 -19.50 11.56
CA PRO A 163 15.88 -18.51 10.48
C PRO A 163 15.29 -19.04 9.17
N ARG A 164 15.59 -20.31 8.82
CA ARG A 164 15.02 -20.99 7.66
C ARG A 164 13.49 -21.14 7.69
N HIS A 165 12.87 -21.31 8.87
CA HIS A 165 11.42 -21.37 9.01
C HIS A 165 10.78 -20.01 8.72
N LEU A 166 11.35 -18.94 9.29
CA LEU A 166 10.87 -17.57 9.09
C LEU A 166 11.08 -17.11 7.64
N SER A 167 12.16 -17.54 6.98
CA SER A 167 12.39 -17.30 5.56
C SER A 167 11.33 -18.00 4.69
N LEU A 168 11.01 -19.27 4.99
CA LEU A 168 9.97 -20.01 4.27
C LEU A 168 8.60 -19.35 4.41
N ILE A 169 8.16 -19.09 5.65
CA ILE A 169 6.88 -18.43 5.93
C ILE A 169 6.87 -17.04 5.30
N GLY A 170 7.95 -16.27 5.45
CA GLY A 170 8.09 -14.93 4.88
C GLY A 170 7.96 -14.94 3.36
N ALA A 171 8.61 -15.88 2.68
CA ALA A 171 8.52 -16.01 1.23
C ALA A 171 7.10 -16.37 0.78
N LEU A 172 6.48 -17.37 1.40
CA LEU A 172 5.20 -17.94 0.97
C LEU A 172 3.96 -17.16 1.43
N THR A 173 4.06 -16.39 2.51
CA THR A 173 2.89 -15.66 3.03
C THR A 173 3.00 -14.15 2.86
N ILE A 174 4.17 -13.62 2.50
CA ILE A 174 4.44 -12.18 2.43
C ILE A 174 5.09 -11.81 1.11
N GLY A 175 6.28 -12.33 0.81
CA GLY A 175 7.10 -11.90 -0.32
C GLY A 175 6.44 -12.20 -1.67
N ILE A 176 6.28 -13.49 -1.99
CA ILE A 176 5.73 -13.92 -3.27
C ILE A 176 4.29 -13.43 -3.46
N PRO A 177 3.36 -13.64 -2.51
CA PRO A 177 2.00 -13.14 -2.67
C PRO A 177 1.96 -11.62 -2.72
N GLY A 178 2.69 -10.92 -1.84
CA GLY A 178 2.72 -9.46 -1.78
C GLY A 178 3.11 -8.82 -3.10
N PHE A 179 4.09 -9.39 -3.81
CA PHE A 179 4.47 -8.95 -5.15
C PHE A 179 3.30 -9.04 -6.15
N PHE A 180 2.63 -10.19 -6.23
CA PHE A 180 1.49 -10.35 -7.13
C PHE A 180 0.27 -9.53 -6.69
N LEU A 181 0.04 -9.39 -5.38
CA LEU A 181 -1.03 -8.55 -4.83
C LEU A 181 -0.81 -7.07 -5.15
N ALA A 182 0.45 -6.60 -5.10
CA ALA A 182 0.83 -5.22 -5.44
C ALA A 182 0.58 -4.87 -6.92
N LEU A 183 0.77 -5.86 -7.80
CA LEU A 183 0.61 -5.69 -9.24
C LEU A 183 -0.82 -5.91 -9.73
N MET A 184 -1.79 -6.25 -8.89
CA MET A 184 -3.16 -6.46 -9.38
C MET A 184 -3.87 -5.14 -9.72
N PRO A 185 -4.82 -5.14 -10.67
CA PRO A 185 -5.68 -3.99 -10.92
C PRO A 185 -6.45 -3.60 -9.66
N ASN A 186 -6.47 -2.31 -9.35
CA ASN A 186 -7.21 -1.77 -8.23
C ASN A 186 -7.78 -0.40 -8.59
N THR A 187 -9.09 -0.27 -8.46
CA THR A 187 -9.86 0.94 -8.79
C THR A 187 -10.37 1.65 -7.54
N GLU A 188 -10.00 1.18 -6.35
CA GLU A 188 -10.40 1.81 -5.09
C GLU A 188 -9.80 3.21 -4.96
N ARG A 189 -10.63 4.16 -4.50
CA ARG A 189 -10.16 5.51 -4.18
C ARG A 189 -9.37 5.47 -2.88
N PHE A 190 -8.34 6.32 -2.82
CA PHE A 190 -7.58 6.53 -1.59
C PHE A 190 -8.51 6.91 -0.43
N ARG A 191 -8.25 6.34 0.75
CA ARG A 191 -8.93 6.67 1.99
C ARG A 191 -7.92 7.22 3.01
N PRO A 192 -8.17 8.38 3.65
CA PRO A 192 -7.27 8.95 4.65
C PRO A 192 -7.21 8.06 5.90
N GLY A 193 -6.10 8.09 6.65
CA GLY A 193 -5.95 7.26 7.85
C GLY A 193 -5.31 5.88 7.63
N PHE A 194 -4.46 5.75 6.61
CA PHE A 194 -3.71 4.52 6.27
C PHE A 194 -3.09 3.84 7.50
N PHE A 195 -2.31 4.57 8.30
CA PHE A 195 -1.57 4.01 9.44
C PHE A 195 -2.50 3.37 10.48
N ARG A 196 -3.58 4.06 10.86
CA ARG A 196 -4.57 3.56 11.82
C ARG A 196 -5.25 2.29 11.30
N ARG A 197 -5.66 2.28 10.02
CA ARG A 197 -6.32 1.12 9.43
C ARG A 197 -5.40 -0.09 9.41
N VAL A 198 -4.15 0.08 8.97
CA VAL A 198 -3.17 -1.02 8.92
C VAL A 198 -2.91 -1.55 10.33
N LEU A 199 -2.69 -0.69 11.32
CA LEU A 199 -2.50 -1.12 12.71
C LEU A 199 -3.70 -1.90 13.29
N LEU A 200 -4.93 -1.44 13.04
CA LEU A 200 -6.15 -2.12 13.51
C LEU A 200 -6.29 -3.54 12.96
N PHE A 201 -5.65 -3.85 11.83
CA PHE A 201 -5.60 -5.21 11.28
C PHE A 201 -4.38 -5.98 11.76
N SER A 202 -3.20 -5.40 11.58
CA SER A 202 -1.93 -6.10 11.74
C SER A 202 -1.59 -6.40 13.20
N ALA A 203 -1.96 -5.53 14.15
CA ALA A 203 -1.67 -5.74 15.57
C ALA A 203 -2.43 -6.95 16.15
N PRO A 204 -3.78 -7.04 16.05
CA PRO A 204 -4.50 -8.21 16.55
C PRO A 204 -4.15 -9.48 15.77
N ALA A 205 -4.02 -9.40 14.44
CA ALA A 205 -3.61 -10.55 13.63
C ALA A 205 -2.23 -11.08 14.03
N GLY A 206 -1.27 -10.18 14.27
CA GLY A 206 0.08 -10.53 14.70
C GLY A 206 0.11 -11.11 16.12
N ALA A 207 -0.70 -10.57 17.03
CA ALA A 207 -0.86 -11.13 18.37
C ALA A 207 -1.46 -12.55 18.35
N ILE A 208 -2.48 -12.78 17.53
CA ILE A 208 -3.08 -14.11 17.36
C ILE A 208 -2.07 -15.09 16.75
N ALA A 209 -1.32 -14.67 15.73
CA ALA A 209 -0.27 -15.49 15.10
C ALA A 209 0.82 -15.89 16.11
N ALA A 210 1.34 -14.93 16.89
CA ALA A 210 2.34 -15.21 17.92
C ALA A 210 1.79 -16.12 19.01
N ALA A 211 0.59 -15.83 19.54
CA ALA A 211 -0.03 -16.62 20.59
C ALA A 211 -0.31 -18.06 20.13
N SER A 212 -0.80 -18.25 18.90
CA SER A 212 -1.07 -19.57 18.35
C SER A 212 0.21 -20.38 18.19
N ALA A 213 1.25 -19.78 17.59
CA ALA A 213 2.52 -20.47 17.39
C ALA A 213 3.23 -20.80 18.71
N PHE A 214 3.22 -19.87 19.67
CA PHE A 214 3.81 -20.08 21.00
C PHE A 214 3.03 -21.12 21.82
N THR A 215 1.71 -21.16 21.68
CA THR A 215 0.86 -22.19 22.31
C THR A 215 1.18 -23.57 21.75
N SER A 216 1.26 -23.69 20.42
CA SER A 216 1.64 -24.94 19.76
C SER A 216 3.03 -25.43 20.19
N TYR A 217 4.01 -24.51 20.21
CA TYR A 217 5.35 -24.78 20.72
C TYR A 217 5.34 -25.27 22.18
N GLY A 218 4.63 -24.57 23.06
CA GLY A 218 4.53 -24.91 24.47
C GLY A 218 3.85 -26.25 24.72
N ILE A 219 2.78 -26.57 23.98
CA ILE A 219 2.11 -27.87 24.08
C ILE A 219 3.04 -29.01 23.63
N ALA A 220 3.76 -28.84 22.52
CA ALA A 220 4.71 -29.84 22.06
C ALA A 220 5.79 -30.13 23.12
N LEU A 221 6.38 -29.08 23.71
CA LEU A 221 7.35 -29.24 24.80
C LEU A 221 6.75 -29.94 26.05
N ARG A 222 5.49 -29.64 26.38
CA ARG A 222 4.79 -30.26 27.53
C ARG A 222 4.47 -31.74 27.32
N ILE A 223 4.29 -32.16 26.08
CA ILE A 223 4.09 -33.57 25.70
C ILE A 223 5.43 -34.34 25.74
N GLY A 224 6.56 -33.64 25.87
CA GLY A 224 7.89 -34.24 25.93
C GLY A 224 8.60 -34.32 24.58
N GLU A 225 8.09 -33.63 23.56
CA GLU A 225 8.71 -33.61 22.24
C GLU A 225 10.07 -32.90 22.24
N PRO A 226 11.03 -33.39 21.45
CA PRO A 226 12.28 -32.68 21.22
C PRO A 226 12.03 -31.26 20.67
N VAL A 227 12.92 -30.32 21.02
CA VAL A 227 12.85 -28.93 20.57
C VAL A 227 12.67 -28.79 19.05
N PRO A 228 13.36 -29.56 18.17
CA PRO A 228 13.13 -29.50 16.73
C PRO A 228 11.70 -29.86 16.29
N SER A 229 11.07 -30.86 16.92
CA SER A 229 9.68 -31.22 16.66
C SER A 229 8.72 -30.12 17.11
N ALA A 230 8.98 -29.51 18.28
CA ALA A 230 8.22 -28.37 18.78
C ALA A 230 8.33 -27.13 17.85
N MET A 231 9.53 -26.84 17.33
CA MET A 231 9.74 -25.77 16.35
C MET A 231 9.00 -26.05 15.03
N SER A 232 8.94 -27.32 14.61
CA SER A 232 8.16 -27.74 13.44
C SER A 232 6.67 -27.50 13.64
N ALA A 233 6.13 -27.87 14.81
CA ALA A 233 4.75 -27.62 15.21
C ALA A 233 4.41 -26.12 15.19
N ALA A 234 5.28 -25.28 15.77
CA ALA A 234 5.13 -23.83 15.77
C ALA A 234 5.12 -23.25 14.34
N THR A 235 5.98 -23.78 13.46
CA THR A 235 6.11 -23.34 12.06
C THR A 235 4.87 -23.67 11.23
N VAL A 236 4.33 -24.89 11.37
CA VAL A 236 3.08 -25.29 10.72
C VAL A 236 1.91 -24.43 11.20
N THR A 237 1.83 -24.22 12.52
CA THR A 237 0.80 -23.38 13.14
C THR A 237 0.87 -21.95 12.61
N LEU A 238 2.06 -21.36 12.62
CA LEU A 238 2.28 -19.99 12.15
C LEU A 238 1.92 -19.87 10.67
N PHE A 239 2.32 -20.84 9.83
CA PHE A 239 1.96 -20.86 8.42
C PHE A 239 0.45 -20.87 8.21
N ILE A 240 -0.31 -21.72 8.90
CA ILE A 240 -1.78 -21.76 8.79
C ILE A 240 -2.39 -20.39 9.14
N VAL A 241 -1.95 -19.78 10.25
CA VAL A 241 -2.48 -18.48 10.69
C VAL A 241 -2.08 -17.38 9.71
N THR A 242 -0.83 -17.32 9.24
CA THR A 242 -0.40 -16.27 8.30
C THR A 242 -0.99 -16.47 6.90
N THR A 243 -1.31 -17.69 6.49
CA THR A 243 -2.13 -17.96 5.29
C THR A 243 -3.54 -17.40 5.46
N ALA A 244 -4.15 -17.51 6.65
CA ALA A 244 -5.43 -16.88 6.92
C ALA A 244 -5.33 -15.34 6.86
N VAL A 245 -4.27 -14.74 7.42
CA VAL A 245 -3.98 -13.30 7.29
C VAL A 245 -3.86 -12.89 5.82
N LEU A 246 -3.12 -13.66 5.03
CA LEU A 246 -2.98 -13.43 3.59
C LEU A 246 -4.34 -13.47 2.88
N LEU A 247 -5.18 -14.47 3.16
CA LEU A 247 -6.52 -14.59 2.58
C LEU A 247 -7.41 -13.38 2.94
N GLN A 248 -7.31 -12.88 4.17
CA GLN A 248 -8.05 -11.69 4.59
C GLN A 248 -7.54 -10.43 3.90
N SER A 249 -6.22 -10.26 3.78
CA SER A 249 -5.61 -9.11 3.08
C SER A 249 -5.93 -9.09 1.58
N ALA A 250 -6.17 -10.26 0.99
CA ALA A 250 -6.48 -10.42 -0.43
C ALA A 250 -7.98 -10.18 -0.75
N ARG A 251 -8.82 -9.75 0.18
CA ARG A 251 -10.23 -9.48 -0.11
C ARG A 251 -10.41 -8.25 -1.04
N PRO A 252 -11.45 -8.23 -1.90
CA PRO A 252 -12.36 -9.33 -2.21
C PRO A 252 -11.68 -10.48 -2.97
N LEU A 253 -12.04 -11.72 -2.66
CA LEU A 253 -11.42 -12.90 -3.26
C LEU A 253 -11.89 -13.07 -4.71
N ASN A 254 -10.95 -13.31 -5.62
CA ASN A 254 -11.21 -13.72 -6.99
C ASN A 254 -10.42 -15.01 -7.29
N ALA A 255 -10.66 -15.63 -8.46
CA ALA A 255 -10.01 -16.88 -8.83
C ALA A 255 -8.47 -16.77 -8.85
N ILE A 256 -7.93 -15.62 -9.26
CA ILE A 256 -6.46 -15.38 -9.30
C ILE A 256 -5.88 -15.33 -7.88
N ARG A 257 -6.51 -14.56 -6.98
CA ARG A 257 -6.09 -14.42 -5.58
C ARG A 257 -6.18 -15.74 -4.83
N LEU A 258 -7.26 -16.49 -5.06
CA LEU A 258 -7.41 -17.82 -4.49
C LEU A 258 -6.37 -18.79 -5.07
N GLY A 259 -6.08 -18.69 -6.37
CA GLY A 259 -5.02 -19.45 -7.03
C GLY A 259 -3.63 -19.17 -6.44
N ILE A 260 -3.30 -17.91 -6.15
CA ILE A 260 -2.04 -17.53 -5.47
C ILE A 260 -1.98 -18.18 -4.09
N VAL A 261 -3.02 -18.05 -3.26
CA VAL A 261 -3.05 -18.64 -1.92
C VAL A 261 -2.95 -20.17 -1.98
N ALA A 262 -3.70 -20.81 -2.89
CA ALA A 262 -3.65 -22.25 -3.09
C ALA A 262 -2.26 -22.72 -3.53
N LEU A 263 -1.58 -21.97 -4.41
CA LEU A 263 -0.21 -22.26 -4.81
C LEU A 263 0.75 -22.16 -3.63
N MET A 264 0.62 -21.16 -2.76
CA MET A 264 1.47 -21.03 -1.57
C MET A 264 1.28 -22.19 -0.60
N ILE A 265 0.03 -22.63 -0.39
CA ILE A 265 -0.29 -23.82 0.41
C ILE A 265 0.33 -25.05 -0.24
N ALA A 266 0.17 -25.23 -1.56
CA ALA A 266 0.74 -26.36 -2.28
C ALA A 266 2.27 -26.41 -2.14
N ILE A 267 2.97 -25.28 -2.31
CA ILE A 267 4.43 -25.19 -2.13
C ILE A 267 4.82 -25.55 -0.69
N PHE A 268 4.11 -25.03 0.32
CA PHE A 268 4.40 -25.38 1.71
C PHE A 268 4.20 -26.87 1.99
N LEU A 269 3.11 -27.47 1.48
CA LEU A 269 2.88 -28.91 1.58
C LEU A 269 3.98 -29.70 0.86
N SER A 270 4.44 -29.25 -0.31
CA SER A 270 5.60 -29.86 -0.99
C SER A 270 6.86 -29.79 -0.12
N VAL A 271 7.10 -28.68 0.58
CA VAL A 271 8.22 -28.59 1.53
C VAL A 271 8.09 -29.60 2.67
N LEU A 272 6.88 -29.84 3.17
CA LEU A 272 6.62 -30.78 4.25
C LEU A 272 6.77 -32.25 3.83
N TYR A 273 6.34 -32.62 2.62
CA TYR A 273 6.29 -34.02 2.18
C TYR A 273 7.51 -34.47 1.36
N ILE A 274 8.28 -33.55 0.77
CA ILE A 274 9.49 -33.91 0.01
C ILE A 274 10.67 -34.04 0.99
N PRO A 275 11.32 -35.21 1.12
CA PRO A 275 12.37 -35.44 2.12
C PRO A 275 13.56 -34.46 2.01
N TYR A 276 13.96 -34.12 0.79
CA TYR A 276 15.06 -33.17 0.57
C TYR A 276 14.73 -31.77 1.14
N LEU A 277 13.50 -31.30 0.91
CA LEU A 277 13.06 -29.97 1.35
C LEU A 277 12.77 -29.94 2.85
N SER A 278 12.05 -30.93 3.37
CA SER A 278 11.76 -31.06 4.80
C SER A 278 13.04 -31.16 5.64
N ASN A 279 14.06 -31.90 5.17
CA ASN A 279 15.38 -31.94 5.81
C ASN A 279 16.10 -30.58 5.75
N PHE A 280 16.10 -29.91 4.60
CA PHE A 280 16.71 -28.58 4.46
C PHE A 280 16.06 -27.57 5.41
N PHE A 281 14.73 -27.56 5.48
CA PHE A 281 13.97 -26.68 6.37
C PHE A 281 13.92 -27.18 7.82
N ALA A 282 14.39 -28.39 8.13
CA ALA A 282 14.24 -29.09 9.41
C ALA A 282 12.80 -29.11 9.94
N LEU A 283 11.88 -29.49 9.06
CA LEU A 283 10.48 -29.70 9.39
C LEU A 283 10.21 -31.20 9.51
N SER A 284 9.73 -31.63 10.68
CA SER A 284 9.24 -32.98 10.90
C SER A 284 7.74 -32.97 11.10
N LEU A 285 7.01 -33.56 10.15
CA LEU A 285 5.57 -33.77 10.25
C LEU A 285 5.32 -35.29 10.20
N GLY A 286 5.60 -35.94 11.32
CA GLY A 286 5.22 -37.34 11.53
C GLY A 286 3.70 -37.47 11.76
N ALA A 287 3.19 -38.70 11.71
CA ALA A 287 1.82 -39.07 12.09
C ALA A 287 1.61 -39.03 13.62
N GLU A 288 2.26 -38.09 14.28
CA GLU A 288 2.33 -37.99 15.73
C GLU A 288 1.28 -37.02 16.26
N ARG A 289 0.89 -37.20 17.53
CA ARG A 289 -0.20 -36.43 18.16
C ARG A 289 0.08 -34.92 18.15
N TYR A 290 1.34 -34.50 18.20
CA TYR A 290 1.71 -33.07 18.19
C TYR A 290 1.38 -32.38 16.86
N SER A 291 1.46 -33.10 15.72
CA SER A 291 1.12 -32.56 14.40
C SER A 291 -0.35 -32.19 14.29
N ALA A 292 -1.24 -33.05 14.81
CA ALA A 292 -2.68 -32.80 14.84
C ALA A 292 -3.03 -31.59 15.74
N VAL A 293 -2.36 -31.48 16.89
CA VAL A 293 -2.51 -30.32 17.79
C VAL A 293 -2.06 -29.04 17.10
N ALA A 294 -0.90 -29.04 16.43
CA ALA A 294 -0.40 -27.86 15.71
C ALA A 294 -1.37 -27.38 14.63
N VAL A 295 -1.92 -28.32 13.84
CA VAL A 295 -2.96 -27.99 12.85
C VAL A 295 -4.21 -27.45 13.52
N GLY A 296 -4.69 -28.10 14.60
CA GLY A 296 -5.86 -27.65 15.34
C GLY A 296 -5.71 -26.23 15.92
N VAL A 297 -4.58 -25.95 16.58
CA VAL A 297 -4.24 -24.61 17.09
C VAL A 297 -4.14 -23.61 15.94
N GLY A 298 -3.55 -23.99 14.82
CA GLY A 298 -3.46 -23.15 13.62
C GLY A 298 -4.82 -22.79 13.05
N LEU A 299 -5.73 -23.75 12.95
CA LEU A 299 -7.10 -23.53 12.45
C LEU A 299 -7.92 -22.66 13.40
N ILE A 300 -7.78 -22.83 14.72
CA ILE A 300 -8.39 -21.95 15.72
C ILE A 300 -7.81 -20.53 15.58
N GLY A 301 -6.49 -20.39 15.45
CA GLY A 301 -5.84 -19.10 15.19
C GLY A 301 -6.33 -18.44 13.90
N ALA A 302 -6.49 -19.20 12.82
CA ALA A 302 -7.05 -18.73 11.56
C ALA A 302 -8.49 -18.22 11.72
N LEU A 303 -9.33 -18.95 12.47
CA LEU A 303 -10.69 -18.52 12.81
C LEU A 303 -10.68 -17.25 13.65
N LEU A 304 -9.80 -17.14 14.65
CA LEU A 304 -9.65 -15.94 15.47
C LEU A 304 -9.22 -14.73 14.64
N VAL A 305 -8.29 -14.89 13.70
CA VAL A 305 -7.93 -13.83 12.74
C VAL A 305 -9.15 -13.43 11.93
N TRP A 306 -9.95 -14.40 11.46
CA TRP A 306 -11.15 -14.12 10.69
C TRP A 306 -12.17 -13.28 11.48
N VAL A 307 -12.43 -13.66 12.73
CA VAL A 307 -13.31 -12.93 13.64
C VAL A 307 -12.76 -11.54 13.96
N ALA A 308 -11.47 -11.43 14.29
CA ALA A 308 -10.83 -10.15 14.61
C ALA A 308 -10.94 -9.16 13.44
N VAL A 309 -10.74 -9.65 12.21
CA VAL A 309 -10.89 -8.84 10.99
C VAL A 309 -12.33 -8.38 10.79
N ILE A 310 -13.34 -9.21 11.04
CA ILE A 310 -14.75 -8.78 10.92
C ILE A 310 -15.07 -7.67 11.90
N VAL A 311 -14.56 -7.78 13.12
CA VAL A 311 -14.73 -6.75 14.14
C VAL A 311 -14.03 -5.47 13.69
N THR A 312 -12.76 -5.54 13.27
CA THR A 312 -11.95 -4.37 12.92
C THR A 312 -12.35 -3.74 11.58
N ASP A 313 -12.93 -4.48 10.65
CA ASP A 313 -13.42 -3.95 9.36
C ASP A 313 -14.54 -2.92 9.56
N ARG A 314 -15.34 -3.05 10.62
CA ARG A 314 -16.33 -2.00 11.02
C ARG A 314 -15.65 -0.68 11.35
N TRP A 315 -14.47 -0.72 11.97
CA TRP A 315 -13.69 0.46 12.38
C TRP A 315 -12.76 0.96 11.28
N ARG A 316 -12.43 0.13 10.28
CA ARG A 316 -11.67 0.52 9.08
C ARG A 316 -12.52 1.30 8.08
N ARG A 317 -13.84 1.08 8.08
CA ARG A 317 -14.80 1.74 7.19
C ARG A 317 -15.37 3.04 7.78
N ALA A 318 -15.21 3.26 9.08
CA ALA A 318 -15.59 4.48 9.80
C ALA A 318 -14.44 5.50 9.77
#